data_AF-A0A4Q9HDU2-F1
#
_entry.id   AF-A0A4Q9HDU2-F1
#
_cell.length_a   1.000
_cell.length_b   1.000
_cell.length_c   1.000
_cell.angle_alpha   90.00
_cell.angle_beta   90.00
_cell.angle_gamma   90.00
#
_symmetry.space_group_name_H-M   'P 1'
#
loop_
_entity.id
_entity.type
_entity.pdbx_description
1 polymer ?
#
loop_
_entity_poly.entity_id
_entity_poly.type
_entity_poly.pdbx_seq_one_letter_code
_entity_poly.pdbx_strand_id
1 'polypeptide(L)'
;MKRLYKIAFGLAGAILLASCHKYEALDFQVAKPTSFAAQEQIDAYQPLKTYIDRTANPKFKFGAGASLQPYLSKGVIYRLINSNFDEITLGYEMKHGAVVQADGSLALTNVKNLLETASKAGITVFGHTLAWHANQNATYLKGLIAPVVTPSSSGPTWDLVIGADFETDNASVYQSNTNAIASFTAAGEGFNGTGRALKISNSAVRANDYDAQLFLKFPAVAVGEKYELKMNVRSDVAASYPTQAHTTPGAYKFYDFFGAISSTPTWTTYTKEITVTTDIATSGALAFNLGKTATNFYFDNITLKKYNPLGGTTIVEKTAEQKKTILTTALDTWIKGIVTASKDYVKAWDVVNEPMDDAKPAELKTAAGRTSIAADEFFWQDYLGKDYALKAFQLARQYGNATDIHFINDYNLEYSIDKCKGLIEYVKYLEGKGAKIDGIGTQMHIVATSDKAKIEEMFKLLAATGKLIKISELDMGFTGNIKTAQATPEQYAAQAEMYKYVIKKYFELIPAAQRYGITVWAPQDSPATSSWRAGEPIGLWTEGFVRKPAYVGTAEGLKNK
;
A
#
# COMPACT_ATOMS: atom_id res chain seq x y z
N MET A 1 51.79 -1.59 -105.79
CA MET A 1 51.55 -2.84 -106.57
C MET A 1 51.49 -3.99 -105.57
N LYS A 2 50.32 -4.65 -105.44
CA LYS A 2 50.13 -6.11 -105.72
C LYS A 2 51.20 -6.96 -105.02
N ARG A 3 50.91 -7.85 -104.05
CA ARG A 3 50.03 -9.03 -104.11
C ARG A 3 50.43 -9.91 -102.88
N LEU A 4 49.55 -10.43 -102.02
CA LEU A 4 49.04 -11.83 -101.93
C LEU A 4 48.89 -12.15 -100.41
N TYR A 5 47.70 -12.28 -99.83
CA TYR A 5 46.88 -13.49 -99.65
C TYR A 5 47.56 -14.76 -99.09
N LYS A 6 47.01 -15.21 -97.94
CA LYS A 6 46.98 -16.57 -97.34
C LYS A 6 48.15 -17.00 -96.45
N ILE A 7 47.97 -16.88 -95.11
CA ILE A 7 48.09 -17.91 -94.03
C ILE A 7 47.40 -17.26 -92.81
N ALA A 8 46.07 -17.32 -92.63
CA ALA A 8 45.34 -18.34 -91.88
C ALA A 8 46.06 -18.86 -90.62
N PHE A 9 45.50 -18.60 -89.44
CA PHE A 9 45.76 -19.31 -88.19
C PHE A 9 47.17 -19.17 -87.60
N GLY A 10 47.35 -18.18 -86.73
CA GLY A 10 48.54 -18.15 -85.89
C GLY A 10 48.76 -16.91 -85.03
N LEU A 11 47.75 -16.05 -84.81
CA LEU A 11 47.92 -14.90 -83.91
C LEU A 11 46.60 -14.54 -83.19
N ALA A 12 45.96 -15.56 -82.60
CA ALA A 12 44.85 -15.42 -81.67
C ALA A 12 45.19 -16.00 -80.29
N GLY A 13 46.48 -16.00 -79.92
CA GLY A 13 46.94 -16.63 -78.68
C GLY A 13 48.30 -16.14 -78.23
N ALA A 14 48.39 -14.88 -77.80
CA ALA A 14 49.33 -14.42 -76.79
C ALA A 14 49.12 -12.91 -76.55
N ILE A 15 49.02 -12.53 -75.28
CA ILE A 15 48.79 -11.16 -74.73
C ILE A 15 47.34 -10.90 -74.29
N LEU A 16 46.81 -11.83 -73.50
CA LEU A 16 46.01 -11.52 -72.31
C LEU A 16 46.70 -12.24 -71.14
N LEU A 17 47.92 -11.78 -70.79
CA LEU A 17 48.54 -12.18 -69.54
C LEU A 17 47.83 -11.44 -68.41
N ALA A 18 46.82 -12.12 -67.87
CA ALA A 18 46.45 -12.15 -66.47
C ALA A 18 47.03 -11.02 -65.59
N SER A 19 46.27 -9.94 -65.43
CA SER A 19 46.17 -9.29 -64.12
C SER A 19 45.00 -9.90 -63.36
N CYS A 20 45.00 -11.23 -63.21
CA CYS A 20 44.32 -11.84 -62.08
C CYS A 20 45.19 -11.53 -60.86
N HIS A 21 45.07 -10.33 -60.31
CA HIS A 21 45.39 -10.15 -58.91
C HIS A 21 44.45 -11.11 -58.19
N LYS A 22 44.98 -12.20 -57.62
CA LYS A 22 44.21 -13.07 -56.75
C LYS A 22 43.52 -12.14 -55.77
N TYR A 23 42.20 -12.20 -55.70
CA TYR A 23 41.48 -11.61 -54.59
C TYR A 23 41.94 -12.36 -53.33
N GLU A 24 42.99 -11.85 -52.69
CA GLU A 24 43.24 -12.13 -51.29
C GLU A 24 42.22 -11.29 -50.55
N ALA A 25 41.14 -11.94 -50.10
CA ALA A 25 40.32 -11.34 -49.07
C ALA A 25 41.28 -10.91 -47.96
N LEU A 26 41.28 -9.64 -47.61
CA LEU A 26 41.90 -9.20 -46.36
C LEU A 26 41.20 -9.99 -45.26
N ASP A 27 41.85 -11.06 -44.79
CA ASP A 27 41.34 -11.89 -43.71
C ASP A 27 41.47 -11.06 -42.43
N PHE A 28 40.50 -10.17 -42.21
CA PHE A 28 40.37 -9.43 -40.97
C PHE A 28 39.88 -10.42 -39.91
N GLN A 29 40.83 -11.17 -39.34
CA GLN A 29 40.63 -11.99 -38.15
C GLN A 29 40.44 -11.03 -36.96
N VAL A 30 39.21 -10.56 -36.75
CA VAL A 30 38.87 -9.78 -35.55
C VAL A 30 38.76 -10.76 -34.39
N ALA A 31 39.68 -10.66 -33.43
CA ALA A 31 39.62 -11.47 -32.22
C ALA A 31 38.27 -11.26 -31.52
N LYS A 32 37.59 -12.35 -31.19
CA LYS A 32 36.31 -12.32 -30.48
C LYS A 32 36.49 -11.54 -29.16
N PRO A 33 35.66 -10.51 -28.88
CA PRO A 33 35.82 -9.77 -27.64
C PRO A 33 35.62 -10.69 -26.43
N THR A 34 36.47 -10.52 -25.42
CA THR A 34 36.49 -11.36 -24.20
C THR A 34 35.13 -11.41 -23.50
N SER A 35 34.35 -10.34 -23.56
CA SER A 35 32.99 -10.28 -23.00
C SER A 35 32.02 -11.27 -23.66
N PHE A 36 32.07 -11.45 -24.98
CA PHE A 36 31.24 -12.44 -25.68
C PHE A 36 31.68 -13.86 -25.35
N ALA A 37 33.00 -14.11 -25.30
CA ALA A 37 33.51 -15.42 -24.92
C ALA A 37 33.12 -15.79 -23.48
N ALA A 38 33.17 -14.84 -22.54
CA ALA A 38 32.74 -15.04 -21.17
C ALA A 38 31.22 -15.30 -21.07
N GLN A 39 30.40 -14.57 -21.84
CA GLN A 39 28.95 -14.77 -21.84
C GLN A 39 28.58 -16.15 -22.41
N GLU A 40 29.25 -16.62 -23.48
CA GLU A 40 29.00 -17.96 -24.02
C GLU A 40 29.29 -19.08 -23.02
N GLN A 41 30.29 -18.90 -22.16
CA GLN A 41 30.56 -19.85 -21.09
C GLN A 41 29.43 -19.89 -20.06
N ILE A 42 28.82 -18.74 -19.73
CA ILE A 42 27.65 -18.66 -18.84
C ILE A 42 26.43 -19.29 -19.53
N ASP A 43 26.23 -19.02 -20.81
CA ASP A 43 25.09 -19.52 -21.58
C ASP A 43 25.17 -21.03 -21.85
N ALA A 44 26.36 -21.63 -21.80
CA ALA A 44 26.57 -23.07 -21.91
C ALA A 44 26.02 -23.87 -20.71
N TYR A 45 25.74 -23.24 -19.57
CA TYR A 45 25.16 -23.94 -18.42
C TYR A 45 23.75 -24.47 -18.75
N GLN A 46 23.43 -25.64 -18.21
CA GLN A 46 22.12 -26.26 -18.38
C GLN A 46 21.05 -25.53 -17.54
N PRO A 47 19.75 -25.80 -17.76
CA PRO A 47 18.70 -25.26 -16.90
C PRO A 47 18.91 -25.64 -15.42
N LEU A 48 18.75 -24.69 -14.49
CA LEU A 48 19.20 -24.84 -13.09
C LEU A 48 18.71 -26.12 -12.39
N LYS A 49 17.43 -26.47 -12.55
CA LYS A 49 16.84 -27.68 -11.95
C LYS A 49 17.48 -29.01 -12.37
N THR A 50 18.27 -29.04 -13.45
CA THR A 50 18.96 -30.25 -13.91
C THR A 50 20.22 -30.56 -13.10
N TYR A 51 20.72 -29.62 -12.31
CA TYR A 51 21.92 -29.81 -11.49
C TYR A 51 21.64 -30.53 -10.16
N ILE A 52 20.37 -30.64 -9.77
CA ILE A 52 19.90 -31.25 -8.53
C ILE A 52 19.88 -32.77 -8.68
N ASP A 53 20.50 -33.49 -7.74
CA ASP A 53 20.40 -34.94 -7.66
C ASP A 53 19.03 -35.32 -7.07
N ARG A 54 18.11 -35.69 -7.96
CA ARG A 54 16.75 -36.12 -7.59
C ARG A 54 16.70 -37.47 -6.88
N THR A 55 17.77 -38.26 -6.95
CA THR A 55 17.88 -39.51 -6.19
C THR A 55 18.17 -39.19 -4.72
N ALA A 56 19.12 -38.27 -4.47
CA ALA A 56 19.46 -37.84 -3.13
C ALA A 56 18.39 -36.92 -2.51
N ASN A 57 17.72 -36.09 -3.31
CA ASN A 57 16.74 -35.10 -2.83
C ASN A 57 15.43 -35.16 -3.63
N PRO A 58 14.67 -36.27 -3.54
CA PRO A 58 13.47 -36.47 -4.37
C PRO A 58 12.33 -35.50 -4.07
N LYS A 59 12.32 -34.88 -2.88
CA LYS A 59 11.28 -33.95 -2.43
C LYS A 59 11.71 -32.48 -2.49
N PHE A 60 12.97 -32.20 -2.78
CA PHE A 60 13.48 -30.83 -2.80
C PHE A 60 12.88 -30.04 -3.96
N LYS A 61 12.40 -28.83 -3.67
CA LYS A 61 11.83 -27.90 -4.64
C LYS A 61 12.77 -26.74 -4.88
N PHE A 62 13.20 -26.57 -6.13
CA PHE A 62 13.87 -25.34 -6.55
C PHE A 62 12.85 -24.40 -7.16
N GLY A 63 12.58 -23.28 -6.49
CA GLY A 63 11.48 -22.38 -6.81
C GLY A 63 11.91 -21.03 -7.36
N ALA A 64 10.97 -20.31 -7.95
CA ALA A 64 11.14 -18.93 -8.40
C ALA A 64 10.00 -18.04 -7.88
N GLY A 65 10.33 -16.82 -7.48
CA GLY A 65 9.33 -15.76 -7.32
C GLY A 65 8.78 -15.35 -8.69
N ALA A 66 7.48 -15.07 -8.74
CA ALA A 66 6.78 -14.70 -9.96
C ALA A 66 5.75 -13.59 -9.70
N SER A 67 5.47 -12.81 -10.74
CA SER A 67 4.31 -11.92 -10.78
C SER A 67 3.25 -12.51 -11.71
N LEU A 68 1.98 -12.28 -11.42
CA LEU A 68 0.88 -12.94 -12.12
C LEU A 68 0.88 -12.67 -13.63
N GLN A 69 0.86 -11.40 -14.03
CA GLN A 69 0.71 -11.04 -15.44
C GLN A 69 1.89 -11.52 -16.31
N PRO A 70 3.16 -11.31 -15.90
CA PRO A 70 4.29 -11.86 -16.63
C PRO A 70 4.22 -13.39 -16.78
N TYR A 71 3.77 -14.13 -15.77
CA TYR A 71 3.61 -15.58 -15.85
C TYR A 71 2.43 -16.00 -16.75
N LEU A 72 1.26 -15.39 -16.60
CA LEU A 72 0.05 -15.70 -17.37
C LEU A 72 0.17 -15.35 -18.85
N SER A 73 0.99 -14.35 -19.19
CA SER A 73 1.26 -13.98 -20.59
C SER A 73 1.92 -15.09 -21.41
N LYS A 74 2.48 -16.13 -20.74
CA LYS A 74 3.25 -17.22 -21.36
C LYS A 74 4.45 -16.74 -22.21
N GLY A 75 4.97 -15.56 -21.89
CA GLY A 75 6.14 -14.97 -22.53
C GLY A 75 7.48 -15.55 -22.08
N VAL A 76 8.54 -14.76 -22.23
CA VAL A 76 9.93 -15.19 -21.92
C VAL A 76 10.09 -15.62 -20.47
N ILE A 77 9.54 -14.85 -19.52
CA ILE A 77 9.65 -15.18 -18.10
C ILE A 77 8.96 -16.49 -17.73
N TYR A 78 7.80 -16.80 -18.33
CA TYR A 78 7.10 -18.08 -18.14
C TYR A 78 7.98 -19.24 -18.62
N ARG A 79 8.57 -19.12 -19.82
CA ARG A 79 9.48 -20.14 -20.36
C ARG A 79 10.73 -20.30 -19.50
N LEU A 80 11.31 -19.19 -19.07
CA LEU A 80 12.50 -19.16 -18.21
C LEU A 80 12.22 -19.88 -16.89
N ILE A 81 11.11 -19.53 -16.22
CA ILE A 81 10.71 -20.13 -14.96
C ILE A 81 10.51 -21.65 -15.15
N ASN A 82 9.68 -22.05 -16.11
CA ASN A 82 9.31 -23.46 -16.26
C ASN A 82 10.49 -24.34 -16.70
N SER A 83 11.48 -23.76 -17.39
CA SER A 83 12.70 -24.47 -17.79
C SER A 83 13.67 -24.68 -16.62
N ASN A 84 13.71 -23.75 -15.66
CA ASN A 84 14.76 -23.72 -14.62
C ASN A 84 14.29 -24.13 -13.22
N PHE A 85 12.99 -24.11 -12.94
CA PHE A 85 12.44 -24.28 -11.60
C PHE A 85 11.32 -25.36 -11.58
N ASP A 86 11.01 -25.84 -10.38
CA ASP A 86 9.96 -26.83 -10.07
C ASP A 86 8.71 -26.19 -9.47
N GLU A 87 8.87 -25.03 -8.83
CA GLU A 87 7.86 -24.39 -8.00
C GLU A 87 7.84 -22.86 -8.25
N ILE A 88 6.69 -22.22 -8.11
CA ILE A 88 6.58 -20.76 -8.08
C ILE A 88 5.93 -20.26 -6.80
N THR A 89 6.36 -19.07 -6.37
CA THR A 89 5.74 -18.29 -5.28
C THR A 89 5.35 -16.93 -5.83
N LEU A 90 4.14 -16.45 -5.55
CA LEU A 90 3.64 -15.20 -6.12
C LEU A 90 3.93 -14.04 -5.18
N GLY A 91 4.44 -12.94 -5.74
CA GLY A 91 4.79 -11.76 -4.97
C GLY A 91 3.59 -11.04 -4.36
N TYR A 92 2.38 -11.13 -4.95
CA TYR A 92 1.21 -10.39 -4.46
C TYR A 92 -0.11 -11.14 -4.55
N GLU A 93 -0.36 -11.90 -5.60
CA GLU A 93 -1.73 -12.27 -6.02
C GLU A 93 -2.41 -13.33 -5.17
N MET A 94 -1.71 -13.89 -4.19
CA MET A 94 -2.24 -14.79 -3.17
C MET A 94 -2.23 -14.18 -1.76
N LYS A 95 -1.89 -12.90 -1.63
CA LYS A 95 -1.95 -12.14 -0.36
C LYS A 95 -3.35 -11.59 -0.12
N HIS A 96 -3.65 -11.30 1.15
CA HIS A 96 -4.98 -10.83 1.59
C HIS A 96 -5.47 -9.60 0.82
N GLY A 97 -4.62 -8.58 0.64
CA GLY A 97 -4.98 -7.35 -0.08
C GLY A 97 -5.27 -7.53 -1.57
N ALA A 98 -4.73 -8.59 -2.20
CA ALA A 98 -5.01 -8.87 -3.60
C ALA A 98 -6.38 -9.56 -3.82
N VAL A 99 -6.87 -10.26 -2.79
CA VAL A 99 -8.04 -11.14 -2.92
C VAL A 99 -9.25 -10.60 -2.17
N VAL A 100 -9.09 -10.08 -0.95
CA VAL A 100 -10.22 -9.59 -0.14
C VAL A 100 -10.65 -8.21 -0.60
N GLN A 101 -11.90 -8.10 -1.06
CA GLN A 101 -12.49 -6.86 -1.56
C GLN A 101 -13.06 -6.00 -0.43
N ALA A 102 -13.44 -4.77 -0.75
CA ALA A 102 -13.96 -3.81 0.25
C ALA A 102 -15.27 -4.26 0.93
N ASP A 103 -16.05 -5.15 0.29
CA ASP A 103 -17.26 -5.76 0.83
C ASP A 103 -17.00 -7.10 1.54
N GLY A 104 -15.74 -7.54 1.63
CA GLY A 104 -15.35 -8.83 2.19
C GLY A 104 -15.44 -10.02 1.22
N SER A 105 -15.91 -9.81 -0.02
CA SER A 105 -15.89 -10.85 -1.05
C SER A 105 -14.47 -11.20 -1.49
N LEU A 106 -14.29 -12.39 -2.08
CA LEU A 106 -12.98 -12.93 -2.46
C LEU A 106 -12.79 -12.97 -3.98
N ALA A 107 -11.86 -12.18 -4.51
CA ALA A 107 -11.47 -12.13 -5.92
C ALA A 107 -10.53 -13.28 -6.30
N LEU A 108 -11.08 -14.49 -6.44
CA LEU A 108 -10.28 -15.71 -6.66
C LEU A 108 -10.00 -16.05 -8.13
N THR A 109 -10.53 -15.30 -9.09
CA THR A 109 -10.38 -15.59 -10.53
C THR A 109 -8.91 -15.62 -10.96
N ASN A 110 -8.13 -14.64 -10.53
CA ASN A 110 -6.71 -14.56 -10.87
C ASN A 110 -5.90 -15.72 -10.26
N VAL A 111 -6.21 -16.09 -9.01
CA VAL A 111 -5.60 -17.25 -8.34
C VAL A 111 -5.91 -18.53 -9.12
N LYS A 112 -7.16 -18.77 -9.52
CA LYS A 112 -7.54 -19.96 -10.30
C LYS A 112 -6.80 -20.04 -11.63
N ASN A 113 -6.78 -18.93 -12.39
CA ASN A 113 -6.11 -18.87 -13.69
C ASN A 113 -4.61 -19.18 -13.57
N LEU A 114 -3.97 -18.67 -12.52
CA LEU A 114 -2.58 -18.95 -12.19
C LEU A 114 -2.36 -20.44 -11.91
N LEU A 115 -3.15 -21.01 -10.99
CA LEU A 115 -3.00 -22.41 -10.57
C LEU A 115 -3.21 -23.37 -11.74
N GLU A 116 -4.21 -23.12 -12.58
CA GLU A 116 -4.43 -23.90 -13.80
C GLU A 116 -3.27 -23.76 -14.80
N THR A 117 -2.72 -22.55 -14.95
CA THR A 117 -1.60 -22.29 -15.87
C THR A 117 -0.31 -22.98 -15.40
N ALA A 118 0.00 -22.91 -14.10
CA ALA A 118 1.15 -23.59 -13.50
C ALA A 118 0.98 -25.12 -13.56
N SER A 119 -0.21 -25.63 -13.24
CA SER A 119 -0.52 -27.06 -13.34
C SER A 119 -0.34 -27.61 -14.75
N LYS A 120 -0.86 -26.92 -15.78
CA LYS A 120 -0.64 -27.28 -17.19
C LYS A 120 0.84 -27.25 -17.60
N ALA A 121 1.67 -26.48 -16.92
CA ALA A 121 3.11 -26.41 -17.13
C ALA A 121 3.89 -27.47 -16.34
N GLY A 122 3.23 -28.24 -15.47
CA GLY A 122 3.90 -29.18 -14.56
C GLY A 122 4.68 -28.49 -13.43
N ILE A 123 4.32 -27.25 -13.09
CA ILE A 123 4.96 -26.44 -12.03
C ILE A 123 4.06 -26.41 -10.80
N THR A 124 4.63 -26.64 -9.63
CA THR A 124 3.90 -26.53 -8.36
C THR A 124 3.83 -25.08 -7.90
N VAL A 125 2.84 -24.76 -7.07
CA VAL A 125 2.69 -23.42 -6.49
C VAL A 125 2.84 -23.53 -4.97
N PHE A 126 3.69 -22.68 -4.42
CA PHE A 126 3.82 -22.47 -2.98
C PHE A 126 2.93 -21.31 -2.58
N GLY A 127 2.01 -21.54 -1.64
CA GLY A 127 1.04 -20.54 -1.23
C GLY A 127 1.67 -19.49 -0.30
N HIS A 128 1.59 -18.22 -0.70
CA HIS A 128 2.14 -17.10 0.06
C HIS A 128 1.18 -15.90 -0.01
N THR A 129 0.51 -15.49 1.07
CA THR A 129 0.54 -16.03 2.44
C THR A 129 -0.82 -15.83 3.12
N LEU A 130 -1.14 -16.64 4.13
CA LEU A 130 -2.46 -16.65 4.77
C LEU A 130 -2.61 -15.56 5.86
N ALA A 131 -1.61 -15.33 6.69
CA ALA A 131 -1.66 -14.30 7.73
C ALA A 131 -0.36 -13.49 7.76
N TRP A 132 -0.46 -12.21 7.43
CA TRP A 132 0.65 -11.26 7.43
C TRP A 132 0.18 -9.91 7.96
N HIS A 133 1.12 -9.05 8.33
CA HIS A 133 0.82 -7.70 8.78
C HIS A 133 0.74 -6.70 7.62
N ALA A 134 1.48 -6.93 6.53
CA ALA A 134 1.49 -6.07 5.34
C ALA A 134 0.67 -6.66 4.18
N ASN A 135 0.46 -5.85 3.14
CA ASN A 135 -0.34 -6.18 1.95
C ASN A 135 -1.72 -6.77 2.30
N GLN A 136 -2.35 -6.23 3.34
CA GLN A 136 -3.71 -6.54 3.74
C GLN A 136 -4.67 -5.52 3.14
N ASN A 137 -5.92 -5.90 2.85
CA ASN A 137 -6.99 -4.91 2.75
C ASN A 137 -7.32 -4.38 4.16
N ALA A 138 -6.44 -3.52 4.69
CA ALA A 138 -6.56 -3.00 6.04
C ALA A 138 -7.74 -2.04 6.20
N THR A 139 -8.16 -1.37 5.13
CA THR A 139 -9.39 -0.55 5.10
C THR A 139 -10.61 -1.38 5.41
N TYR A 140 -10.77 -2.53 4.74
CA TYR A 140 -11.85 -3.48 5.04
C TYR A 140 -11.80 -3.96 6.49
N LEU A 141 -10.64 -4.46 6.96
CA LEU A 141 -10.48 -4.98 8.32
C LEU A 141 -10.77 -3.93 9.40
N LYS A 142 -10.27 -2.70 9.22
CA LYS A 142 -10.52 -1.56 10.12
C LYS A 142 -12.00 -1.14 10.07
N GLY A 143 -12.63 -1.20 8.90
CA GLY A 143 -14.06 -0.94 8.71
C GLY A 143 -14.96 -1.90 9.51
N LEU A 144 -14.62 -3.19 9.54
CA LEU A 144 -15.35 -4.20 10.33
C LEU A 144 -15.42 -3.86 11.83
N ILE A 145 -14.34 -3.27 12.36
CA ILE A 145 -14.20 -2.94 13.78
C ILE A 145 -14.42 -1.46 14.10
N ALA A 146 -14.80 -0.66 13.10
CA ALA A 146 -15.04 0.77 13.27
C ALA A 146 -16.18 1.02 14.27
N PRO A 147 -16.19 2.16 14.97
CA PRO A 147 -17.29 2.51 15.87
C PRO A 147 -18.62 2.56 15.14
N VAL A 148 -19.71 2.23 15.83
CA VAL A 148 -21.06 2.41 15.28
C VAL A 148 -21.50 3.83 15.60
N VAL A 149 -21.84 4.61 14.57
CA VAL A 149 -22.42 5.94 14.74
C VAL A 149 -23.94 5.79 14.72
N THR A 150 -24.58 6.09 15.85
CA THR A 150 -26.04 6.05 16.00
C THR A 150 -26.57 7.44 16.34
N PRO A 151 -27.78 7.81 15.87
CA PRO A 151 -28.48 8.98 16.39
C PRO A 151 -28.61 8.86 17.92
N SER A 152 -28.27 9.93 18.65
CA SER A 152 -28.42 9.97 20.10
C SER A 152 -29.89 9.81 20.49
N SER A 153 -30.14 9.39 21.72
CA SER A 153 -31.47 9.40 22.36
C SER A 153 -31.57 10.46 23.47
N SER A 154 -30.63 11.42 23.52
CA SER A 154 -30.49 12.42 24.60
C SER A 154 -31.55 13.53 24.57
N GLY A 155 -32.53 13.46 23.67
CA GLY A 155 -33.55 14.49 23.49
C GLY A 155 -33.10 15.63 22.58
N PRO A 156 -33.98 16.62 22.36
CA PRO A 156 -33.77 17.65 21.35
C PRO A 156 -32.58 18.57 21.66
N THR A 157 -31.75 18.85 20.66
CA THR A 157 -30.61 19.78 20.74
C THR A 157 -30.74 20.92 19.72
N TRP A 158 -29.94 21.97 19.91
CA TRP A 158 -29.73 23.04 18.94
C TRP A 158 -28.31 22.92 18.38
N ASP A 159 -28.19 22.37 17.17
CA ASP A 159 -26.92 22.08 16.53
C ASP A 159 -26.38 23.35 15.84
N LEU A 160 -25.13 23.72 16.10
CA LEU A 160 -24.53 24.94 15.54
C LEU A 160 -24.40 24.84 14.02
N VAL A 161 -24.96 25.83 13.31
CA VAL A 161 -24.88 25.96 11.85
C VAL A 161 -23.78 26.94 11.49
N ILE A 162 -23.81 28.13 12.10
CA ILE A 162 -22.73 29.12 12.03
C ILE A 162 -22.54 29.79 13.38
N GLY A 163 -21.29 30.19 13.66
CA GLY A 163 -20.91 31.00 14.80
C GLY A 163 -19.93 32.10 14.37
N ALA A 164 -20.08 33.29 14.91
CA ALA A 164 -19.14 34.40 14.75
C ALA A 164 -19.02 35.17 16.07
N ASP A 165 -17.90 34.97 16.76
CA ASP A 165 -17.51 35.68 17.98
C ASP A 165 -16.62 36.91 17.71
N PHE A 166 -16.12 37.06 16.48
CA PHE A 166 -15.28 38.18 16.03
C PHE A 166 -13.95 38.36 16.77
N GLU A 167 -13.49 37.32 17.47
CA GLU A 167 -12.16 37.29 18.08
C GLU A 167 -11.06 37.02 17.05
N THR A 168 -11.44 36.54 15.87
CA THR A 168 -10.56 36.37 14.71
C THR A 168 -11.09 37.15 13.51
N ASP A 169 -10.23 37.44 12.52
CA ASP A 169 -10.61 38.17 11.31
C ASP A 169 -11.34 37.27 10.28
N ASN A 170 -12.01 36.21 10.75
CA ASN A 170 -12.68 35.22 9.91
C ASN A 170 -14.00 35.77 9.34
N ALA A 171 -13.97 36.24 8.10
CA ALA A 171 -15.13 36.72 7.36
C ALA A 171 -15.86 35.64 6.53
N SER A 172 -15.58 34.34 6.75
CA SER A 172 -16.18 33.26 5.93
C SER A 172 -17.70 33.21 6.02
N VAL A 173 -18.28 33.63 7.15
CA VAL A 173 -19.72 33.51 7.46
C VAL A 173 -20.49 34.82 7.37
N TYR A 174 -19.85 35.94 7.07
CA TYR A 174 -20.55 37.23 6.90
C TYR A 174 -19.95 38.08 5.76
N GLN A 175 -20.67 39.12 5.34
CA GLN A 175 -20.20 40.17 4.45
C GLN A 175 -21.13 41.38 4.54
N SER A 176 -20.68 42.56 4.13
CA SER A 176 -21.53 43.76 4.09
C SER A 176 -21.50 44.43 2.71
N ASN A 177 -22.49 45.28 2.43
CA ASN A 177 -22.51 46.09 1.21
C ASN A 177 -21.71 47.39 1.39
N THR A 178 -21.57 48.17 0.32
CA THR A 178 -20.72 49.38 0.28
C THR A 178 -21.14 50.48 1.25
N ASN A 179 -22.40 50.53 1.68
CA ASN A 179 -22.89 51.54 2.62
C ASN A 179 -22.84 51.09 4.09
N ALA A 180 -22.51 49.82 4.34
CA ALA A 180 -22.37 49.19 5.65
C ALA A 180 -20.89 48.83 5.87
N ILE A 181 -20.09 49.81 6.32
CA ILE A 181 -18.64 49.65 6.39
C ILE A 181 -18.28 48.79 7.61
N ALA A 182 -17.72 47.61 7.38
CA ALA A 182 -17.32 46.67 8.42
C ALA A 182 -15.92 46.96 8.96
N SER A 183 -15.78 46.97 10.28
CA SER A 183 -14.52 47.00 11.01
C SER A 183 -14.67 46.27 12.35
N PHE A 184 -13.59 46.16 13.12
CA PHE A 184 -13.62 45.59 14.47
C PHE A 184 -13.40 46.66 15.53
N THR A 185 -14.01 46.49 16.70
CA THR A 185 -13.71 47.32 17.88
C THR A 185 -12.34 46.99 18.45
N ALA A 186 -11.85 47.81 19.39
CA ALA A 186 -10.66 47.45 20.16
C ALA A 186 -10.96 46.25 21.07
N ALA A 187 -9.90 45.54 21.47
CA ALA A 187 -10.03 44.48 22.48
C ALA A 187 -10.51 45.07 23.81
N GLY A 188 -11.48 44.39 24.45
CA GLY A 188 -12.17 44.88 25.65
C GLY A 188 -13.41 45.73 25.36
N GLU A 189 -13.78 45.92 24.09
CA GLU A 189 -14.98 46.69 23.70
C GLU A 189 -16.14 45.81 23.20
N GLY A 190 -15.95 44.48 23.16
CA GLY A 190 -17.01 43.52 22.88
C GLY A 190 -18.03 43.41 24.02
N PHE A 191 -18.92 42.42 23.92
CA PHE A 191 -19.96 42.19 24.92
C PHE A 191 -19.34 41.98 26.32
N ASN A 192 -19.93 42.60 27.34
CA ASN A 192 -19.43 42.60 28.71
C ASN A 192 -17.96 43.05 28.89
N GLY A 193 -17.46 43.90 27.99
CA GLY A 193 -16.10 44.43 28.08
C GLY A 193 -15.01 43.39 27.80
N THR A 194 -15.38 42.31 27.09
CA THR A 194 -14.47 41.23 26.71
C THR A 194 -14.28 41.25 25.20
N GLY A 195 -13.08 40.94 24.71
CA GLY A 195 -12.88 40.64 23.29
C GLY A 195 -13.16 41.80 22.34
N ARG A 196 -13.41 41.48 21.07
CA ARG A 196 -13.76 42.44 20.00
C ARG A 196 -15.20 42.21 19.56
N ALA A 197 -15.81 43.21 18.91
CA ALA A 197 -17.08 43.07 18.22
C ALA A 197 -16.97 43.51 16.77
N LEU A 198 -17.85 42.99 15.92
CA LEU A 198 -18.03 43.51 14.56
C LEU A 198 -18.76 44.84 14.62
N LYS A 199 -18.12 45.90 14.15
CA LYS A 199 -18.69 47.23 13.96
C LYS A 199 -19.12 47.41 12.50
N ILE A 200 -20.38 47.75 12.28
CA ILE A 200 -20.91 48.14 10.98
C ILE A 200 -21.28 49.63 11.03
N SER A 201 -20.57 50.44 10.26
CA SER A 201 -20.78 51.89 10.23
C SER A 201 -21.71 52.28 9.08
N ASN A 202 -22.85 52.90 9.40
CA ASN A 202 -23.72 53.57 8.44
C ASN A 202 -23.69 55.09 8.70
N SER A 203 -23.00 55.84 7.85
CA SER A 203 -22.70 57.27 8.08
C SER A 203 -23.88 58.22 7.87
N ALA A 204 -24.95 57.80 7.20
CA ALA A 204 -26.10 58.63 6.89
C ALA A 204 -27.39 57.80 6.82
N VAL A 205 -28.53 58.44 7.09
CA VAL A 205 -29.84 57.84 6.82
C VAL A 205 -29.97 57.63 5.32
N ARG A 206 -30.32 56.41 4.92
CA ARG A 206 -30.45 56.02 3.51
C ARG A 206 -31.89 56.13 3.03
N ALA A 207 -32.07 56.18 1.72
CA ALA A 207 -33.40 56.22 1.11
C ALA A 207 -34.20 54.98 1.52
N ASN A 208 -33.59 53.80 1.37
CA ASN A 208 -34.14 52.52 1.78
C ASN A 208 -33.35 51.91 2.94
N ASP A 209 -34.02 51.10 3.74
CA ASP A 209 -33.40 50.37 4.85
C ASP A 209 -32.37 49.33 4.37
N TYR A 210 -32.60 48.70 3.22
CA TYR A 210 -31.68 47.75 2.58
C TYR A 210 -30.50 48.40 1.85
N ASP A 211 -30.43 49.73 1.76
CA ASP A 211 -29.30 50.40 1.09
C ASP A 211 -27.98 50.20 1.89
N ALA A 212 -28.05 49.92 3.19
CA ALA A 212 -26.91 49.52 4.03
C ALA A 212 -27.22 48.15 4.68
N GLN A 213 -26.46 47.11 4.35
CA GLN A 213 -26.74 45.74 4.78
C GLN A 213 -25.51 44.98 5.27
N LEU A 214 -25.71 44.22 6.36
CA LEU A 214 -24.85 43.12 6.79
C LEU A 214 -25.55 41.80 6.42
N PHE A 215 -24.80 40.82 5.93
CA PHE A 215 -25.29 39.49 5.61
C PHE A 215 -24.58 38.42 6.42
N LEU A 216 -25.32 37.42 6.89
CA LEU A 216 -24.76 36.13 7.32
C LEU A 216 -24.99 35.09 6.22
N LYS A 217 -24.03 34.18 6.04
CA LYS A 217 -24.04 33.10 5.04
C LYS A 217 -24.15 31.75 5.74
N PHE A 218 -25.02 30.88 5.28
CA PHE A 218 -25.21 29.53 5.81
C PHE A 218 -25.80 28.58 4.74
N PRO A 219 -25.75 27.25 4.94
CA PRO A 219 -26.42 26.31 4.04
C PRO A 219 -27.92 26.60 3.90
N ALA A 220 -28.48 26.38 2.72
CA ALA A 220 -29.88 26.68 2.43
C ALA A 220 -30.84 25.94 3.38
N VAL A 221 -31.80 26.67 3.95
CA VAL A 221 -32.79 26.13 4.89
C VAL A 221 -33.95 25.43 4.16
N ALA A 222 -34.56 24.41 4.77
CA ALA A 222 -35.67 23.64 4.19
C ALA A 222 -36.98 23.77 5.00
N VAL A 223 -38.13 23.67 4.32
CA VAL A 223 -39.47 23.81 4.93
C VAL A 223 -39.62 22.88 6.13
N GLY A 224 -40.14 23.41 7.24
CA GLY A 224 -40.40 22.67 8.48
C GLY A 224 -39.19 22.55 9.43
N GLU A 225 -37.99 22.90 8.98
CA GLU A 225 -36.83 22.99 9.87
C GLU A 225 -37.00 24.16 10.86
N LYS A 226 -36.44 24.03 12.07
CA LYS A 226 -36.46 25.10 13.07
C LYS A 226 -35.06 25.63 13.31
N TYR A 227 -34.94 26.94 13.48
CA TYR A 227 -33.67 27.62 13.69
C TYR A 227 -33.75 28.62 14.85
N GLU A 228 -32.67 28.73 15.63
CA GLU A 228 -32.45 29.76 16.66
C GLU A 228 -31.35 30.70 16.19
N LEU A 229 -31.66 31.99 16.04
CA LEU A 229 -30.67 33.06 15.92
C LEU A 229 -30.48 33.70 17.29
N LYS A 230 -29.24 33.70 17.78
CA LYS A 230 -28.86 34.37 19.02
C LYS A 230 -27.62 35.22 18.80
N MET A 231 -27.62 36.44 19.31
CA MET A 231 -26.49 37.36 19.19
C MET A 231 -26.54 38.46 20.25
N ASN A 232 -25.40 39.09 20.51
CA ASN A 232 -25.32 40.33 21.26
C ASN A 232 -25.30 41.52 20.30
N VAL A 233 -26.11 42.54 20.59
CA VAL A 233 -26.23 43.74 19.77
C VAL A 233 -26.24 45.02 20.59
N ARG A 234 -25.61 46.07 20.06
CA ARG A 234 -25.78 47.47 20.48
C ARG A 234 -25.63 48.41 19.29
N SER A 235 -25.99 49.67 19.45
CA SER A 235 -25.74 50.73 18.47
C SER A 235 -25.50 52.07 19.16
N ASP A 236 -24.69 52.95 18.60
CA ASP A 236 -24.37 54.24 19.25
C ASP A 236 -25.60 55.15 19.39
N VAL A 237 -26.63 54.93 18.58
CA VAL A 237 -27.96 55.56 18.65
C VAL A 237 -29.01 54.46 18.65
N ALA A 238 -30.10 54.65 19.41
CA ALA A 238 -31.22 53.72 19.40
C ALA A 238 -31.73 53.50 17.96
N ALA A 239 -31.81 52.23 17.55
CA ALA A 239 -32.15 51.84 16.18
C ALA A 239 -33.05 50.60 16.19
N SER A 240 -33.86 50.46 15.14
CA SER A 240 -34.63 49.25 14.84
C SER A 240 -34.49 48.93 13.37
N TYR A 241 -34.16 47.68 13.05
CA TYR A 241 -33.85 47.23 11.71
C TYR A 241 -34.45 45.85 11.42
N PRO A 242 -35.16 45.67 10.30
CA PRO A 242 -35.71 44.37 9.93
C PRO A 242 -34.62 43.43 9.42
N THR A 243 -34.95 42.14 9.40
CA THR A 243 -34.15 41.13 8.74
C THR A 243 -34.84 40.59 7.50
N GLN A 244 -34.08 40.23 6.48
CA GLN A 244 -34.62 39.66 5.24
C GLN A 244 -34.01 38.31 4.92
N ALA A 245 -34.80 37.46 4.27
CA ALA A 245 -34.36 36.17 3.76
C ALA A 245 -33.80 36.35 2.36
N HIS A 246 -32.62 35.78 2.11
CA HIS A 246 -31.92 35.86 0.85
C HIS A 246 -31.45 34.46 0.42
N THR A 247 -31.50 34.16 -0.88
CA THR A 247 -30.98 32.88 -1.40
C THR A 247 -29.45 32.84 -1.28
N THR A 248 -28.81 33.93 -1.68
CA THR A 248 -27.41 34.27 -1.41
C THR A 248 -27.34 35.76 -1.07
N PRO A 249 -26.27 36.27 -0.43
CA PRO A 249 -26.18 37.69 -0.08
C PRO A 249 -26.52 38.63 -1.26
N GLY A 250 -27.48 39.54 -1.05
CA GLY A 250 -27.99 40.45 -2.08
C GLY A 250 -29.11 39.89 -2.97
N ALA A 251 -29.33 38.57 -3.04
CA ALA A 251 -30.42 37.95 -3.78
C ALA A 251 -31.68 37.82 -2.90
N TYR A 252 -32.44 38.92 -2.80
CA TYR A 252 -33.64 39.04 -1.98
C TYR A 252 -34.66 37.93 -2.26
N LYS A 253 -35.25 37.38 -1.20
CA LYS A 253 -36.29 36.36 -1.28
C LYS A 253 -37.57 36.76 -0.54
N PHE A 254 -37.45 37.15 0.73
CA PHE A 254 -38.62 37.45 1.56
C PHE A 254 -38.31 38.53 2.60
N TYR A 255 -39.33 39.32 2.95
CA TYR A 255 -39.16 40.58 3.68
C TYR A 255 -38.89 40.40 5.18
N ASP A 256 -39.15 39.23 5.74
CA ASP A 256 -38.95 38.91 7.16
C ASP A 256 -38.30 37.53 7.31
N PHE A 257 -37.16 37.43 8.00
CA PHE A 257 -36.56 36.12 8.30
C PHE A 257 -36.55 35.81 9.79
N PHE A 258 -35.97 36.70 10.59
CA PHE A 258 -35.88 36.59 12.04
C PHE A 258 -36.50 37.79 12.74
N GLY A 259 -37.46 38.49 12.14
CA GLY A 259 -38.09 39.69 12.72
C GLY A 259 -37.21 40.93 12.68
N ALA A 260 -37.72 42.02 13.25
CA ALA A 260 -36.97 43.24 13.49
C ALA A 260 -36.17 43.16 14.79
N ILE A 261 -34.94 43.67 14.75
CA ILE A 261 -34.03 43.75 15.89
C ILE A 261 -33.96 45.20 16.33
N SER A 262 -33.95 45.41 17.64
CA SER A 262 -33.77 46.73 18.24
C SER A 262 -32.48 46.76 19.03
N SER A 263 -31.71 47.85 18.91
CA SER A 263 -30.48 48.05 19.66
C SER A 263 -30.39 49.48 20.21
N THR A 264 -29.71 49.63 21.33
CA THR A 264 -29.46 50.91 22.02
C THR A 264 -27.95 51.04 22.29
N PRO A 265 -27.47 52.16 22.87
CA PRO A 265 -26.07 52.29 23.29
C PRO A 265 -25.60 51.23 24.29
N THR A 266 -26.52 50.46 24.86
CA THR A 266 -26.23 49.37 25.79
C THR A 266 -26.33 48.02 25.08
N TRP A 267 -25.39 47.14 25.38
CA TRP A 267 -25.44 45.77 24.89
C TRP A 267 -26.68 45.02 25.38
N THR A 268 -27.35 44.34 24.46
CA THR A 268 -28.48 43.45 24.73
C THR A 268 -28.29 42.12 24.01
N THR A 269 -28.96 41.07 24.49
CA THR A 269 -28.97 39.76 23.80
C THR A 269 -30.26 39.65 23.00
N TYR A 270 -30.13 39.46 21.69
CA TYR A 270 -31.22 39.07 20.81
C TYR A 270 -31.31 37.55 20.73
N THR A 271 -32.51 36.98 20.81
CA THR A 271 -32.75 35.55 20.58
C THR A 271 -34.09 35.38 19.88
N LYS A 272 -34.10 34.64 18.77
CA LYS A 272 -35.31 34.37 18.00
C LYS A 272 -35.28 32.97 17.43
N GLU A 273 -36.35 32.23 17.69
CA GLU A 273 -36.63 30.96 17.03
C GLU A 273 -37.61 31.16 15.87
N ILE A 274 -37.42 30.40 14.80
CA ILE A 274 -38.31 30.34 13.65
C ILE A 274 -38.57 28.89 13.24
N THR A 275 -39.68 28.68 12.53
CA THR A 275 -39.90 27.49 11.70
C THR A 275 -39.89 27.94 10.25
N VAL A 276 -39.11 27.26 9.40
CA VAL A 276 -38.94 27.60 7.99
C VAL A 276 -40.25 27.36 7.25
N THR A 277 -40.85 28.43 6.74
CA THR A 277 -42.03 28.39 5.86
C THR A 277 -41.61 28.20 4.40
N THR A 278 -42.59 28.00 3.51
CA THR A 278 -42.37 27.96 2.06
C THR A 278 -41.73 29.24 1.51
N ASP A 279 -42.09 30.40 2.08
CA ASP A 279 -41.63 31.70 1.61
C ASP A 279 -40.14 31.95 1.89
N ILE A 280 -39.59 31.34 2.95
CA ILE A 280 -38.20 31.50 3.37
C ILE A 280 -37.33 30.25 3.12
N ALA A 281 -37.91 29.13 2.69
CA ALA A 281 -37.15 27.96 2.27
C ALA A 281 -36.17 28.28 1.13
N THR A 282 -35.10 27.49 0.99
CA THR A 282 -33.99 27.72 0.06
C THR A 282 -33.16 28.99 0.33
N SER A 283 -33.40 29.70 1.43
CA SER A 283 -32.58 30.85 1.82
C SER A 283 -31.26 30.38 2.43
N GLY A 284 -30.15 30.84 1.88
CA GLY A 284 -28.79 30.60 2.40
C GLY A 284 -28.12 31.86 2.97
N ALA A 285 -28.87 32.96 3.10
CA ALA A 285 -28.38 34.17 3.72
C ALA A 285 -29.45 34.94 4.50
N LEU A 286 -29.01 35.57 5.59
CA LEU A 286 -29.79 36.50 6.41
C LEU A 286 -29.24 37.90 6.19
N ALA A 287 -30.08 38.86 5.80
CA ALA A 287 -29.70 40.27 5.73
C ALA A 287 -30.21 41.04 6.96
N PHE A 288 -29.41 41.97 7.46
CA PHE A 288 -29.81 43.01 8.42
C PHE A 288 -29.89 44.35 7.68
N ASN A 289 -31.05 45.01 7.71
CA ASN A 289 -31.29 46.25 6.97
C ASN A 289 -31.02 47.49 7.82
N LEU A 290 -29.80 48.03 7.73
CA LEU A 290 -29.24 49.02 8.66
C LEU A 290 -29.39 50.47 8.18
N GLY A 291 -30.08 50.71 7.06
CA GLY A 291 -30.08 52.00 6.37
C GLY A 291 -30.87 53.14 7.04
N LYS A 292 -31.87 52.84 7.89
CA LYS A 292 -32.78 53.87 8.44
C LYS A 292 -32.22 54.68 9.61
N THR A 293 -31.10 54.27 10.18
CA THR A 293 -30.44 55.00 11.28
C THR A 293 -28.98 55.23 10.93
N ALA A 294 -28.55 56.50 10.93
CA ALA A 294 -27.14 56.87 10.82
C ALA A 294 -26.45 56.61 12.16
N THR A 295 -25.75 55.50 12.28
CA THR A 295 -25.08 55.08 13.52
C THR A 295 -24.06 53.99 13.23
N ASN A 296 -23.29 53.61 14.25
CA ASN A 296 -22.53 52.38 14.22
C ASN A 296 -23.33 51.29 14.94
N PHE A 297 -23.48 50.16 14.28
CA PHE A 297 -24.07 48.95 14.83
C PHE A 297 -22.95 48.00 15.26
N TYR A 298 -23.14 47.32 16.36
CA TYR A 298 -22.17 46.39 16.90
C TYR A 298 -22.85 45.04 17.09
N PHE A 299 -22.21 44.00 16.56
CA PHE A 299 -22.65 42.62 16.65
C PHE A 299 -21.56 41.79 17.30
N ASP A 300 -21.96 40.92 18.21
CA ASP A 300 -21.05 40.02 18.91
C ASP A 300 -21.73 38.68 19.19
N ASN A 301 -20.94 37.61 19.32
CA ASN A 301 -21.37 36.24 19.66
C ASN A 301 -22.59 35.76 18.85
N ILE A 302 -22.58 35.97 17.54
CA ILE A 302 -23.65 35.50 16.65
C ILE A 302 -23.60 33.98 16.59
N THR A 303 -24.74 33.34 16.81
CA THR A 303 -24.96 31.91 16.57
C THR A 303 -26.26 31.71 15.82
N LEU A 304 -26.21 30.88 14.78
CA LEU A 304 -27.40 30.30 14.16
C LEU A 304 -27.35 28.81 14.44
N LYS A 305 -28.40 28.26 15.04
CA LYS A 305 -28.48 26.83 15.37
C LYS A 305 -29.72 26.23 14.73
N LYS A 306 -29.63 24.96 14.33
CA LYS A 306 -30.73 24.17 13.79
C LYS A 306 -31.26 23.23 14.87
N TYR A 307 -32.57 23.16 15.02
CA TYR A 307 -33.20 22.21 15.94
C TYR A 307 -33.04 20.78 15.43
N ASN A 308 -32.52 19.92 16.29
CA ASN A 308 -32.39 18.50 16.04
C ASN A 308 -33.30 17.74 17.03
N PRO A 309 -34.44 17.20 16.59
CA PRO A 309 -35.40 16.54 17.48
C PRO A 309 -34.88 15.21 18.07
N LEU A 310 -33.86 14.61 17.47
CA LEU A 310 -33.28 13.34 17.91
C LEU A 310 -32.10 13.55 18.89
N GLY A 311 -31.49 14.74 18.90
CA GLY A 311 -30.22 14.99 19.56
C GLY A 311 -29.03 14.60 18.67
N GLY A 312 -27.81 14.92 19.11
CA GLY A 312 -26.56 14.73 18.33
C GLY A 312 -26.23 13.26 17.97
N THR A 313 -24.99 12.97 17.59
CA THR A 313 -24.54 11.59 17.27
C THR A 313 -23.87 10.92 18.47
N THR A 314 -24.26 9.69 18.78
CA THR A 314 -23.52 8.83 19.71
C THR A 314 -22.57 7.91 18.93
N ILE A 315 -21.29 7.91 19.31
CA ILE A 315 -20.28 6.99 18.80
C ILE A 315 -20.17 5.84 19.81
N VAL A 316 -20.55 4.64 19.38
CA VAL A 316 -20.45 3.42 20.19
C VAL A 316 -19.24 2.62 19.73
N GLU A 317 -18.19 2.64 20.55
CA GLU A 317 -17.00 1.81 20.36
C GLU A 317 -17.33 0.33 20.52
N LYS A 318 -16.83 -0.50 19.60
CA LYS A 318 -16.88 -1.96 19.77
C LYS A 318 -15.91 -2.38 20.88
N THR A 319 -16.36 -3.26 21.77
CA THR A 319 -15.52 -3.81 22.84
C THR A 319 -14.39 -4.66 22.26
N ALA A 320 -13.33 -4.90 23.03
CA ALA A 320 -12.22 -5.76 22.62
C ALA A 320 -12.71 -7.18 22.21
N GLU A 321 -13.67 -7.74 22.93
CA GLU A 321 -14.23 -9.08 22.63
C GLU A 321 -15.06 -9.09 21.34
N GLN A 322 -15.83 -8.02 21.07
CA GLN A 322 -16.54 -7.86 19.81
C GLN A 322 -15.54 -7.75 18.63
N LYS A 323 -14.50 -6.92 18.78
CA LYS A 323 -13.45 -6.77 17.75
C LYS A 323 -12.75 -8.10 17.49
N LYS A 324 -12.40 -8.83 18.55
CA LYS A 324 -11.81 -10.18 18.46
C LYS A 324 -12.69 -11.17 17.72
N THR A 325 -13.99 -11.23 18.05
CA THR A 325 -14.95 -12.13 17.39
C THR A 325 -15.09 -11.81 15.89
N ILE A 326 -15.24 -10.53 15.57
CA ILE A 326 -15.38 -10.05 14.19
C ILE A 326 -14.14 -10.37 13.36
N LEU A 327 -12.95 -10.06 13.89
CA LEU A 327 -11.69 -10.30 13.19
C LEU A 327 -11.32 -11.78 13.09
N THR A 328 -11.67 -12.59 14.09
CA THR A 328 -11.53 -14.05 14.01
C THR A 328 -12.38 -14.62 12.88
N THR A 329 -13.61 -14.10 12.72
CA THR A 329 -14.51 -14.50 11.62
C THR A 329 -13.99 -14.04 10.26
N ALA A 330 -13.40 -12.85 10.17
CA ALA A 330 -12.77 -12.35 8.96
C ALA A 330 -11.56 -13.23 8.55
N LEU A 331 -10.71 -13.58 9.52
CA LEU A 331 -9.56 -14.48 9.31
C LEU A 331 -10.00 -15.88 8.85
N ASP A 332 -11.05 -16.43 9.46
CA ASP A 332 -11.66 -17.70 9.04
C ASP A 332 -12.17 -17.63 7.60
N THR A 333 -12.99 -16.64 7.28
CA THR A 333 -13.57 -16.46 5.93
C THR A 333 -12.48 -16.35 4.86
N TRP A 334 -11.44 -15.56 5.15
CA TRP A 334 -10.29 -15.39 4.27
C TRP A 334 -9.54 -16.72 4.04
N ILE A 335 -9.06 -17.37 5.12
CA ILE A 335 -8.27 -18.60 5.02
C ILE A 335 -9.09 -19.72 4.40
N LYS A 336 -10.34 -19.90 4.82
CA LYS A 336 -11.28 -20.86 4.23
C LYS A 336 -11.37 -20.70 2.73
N GLY A 337 -11.62 -19.48 2.27
CA GLY A 337 -11.86 -19.20 0.87
C GLY A 337 -10.65 -19.50 -0.01
N ILE A 338 -9.48 -18.94 0.33
CA ILE A 338 -8.27 -19.13 -0.49
C ILE A 338 -7.74 -20.56 -0.43
N VAL A 339 -7.71 -21.19 0.75
CA VAL A 339 -7.22 -22.57 0.90
C VAL A 339 -8.15 -23.54 0.18
N THR A 340 -9.48 -23.43 0.37
CA THR A 340 -10.45 -24.30 -0.32
C THR A 340 -10.36 -24.15 -1.83
N ALA A 341 -10.19 -22.93 -2.33
CA ALA A 341 -10.09 -22.68 -3.77
C ALA A 341 -8.78 -23.18 -4.40
N SER A 342 -7.75 -23.40 -3.59
CA SER A 342 -6.40 -23.74 -4.05
C SER A 342 -5.97 -25.16 -3.73
N LYS A 343 -6.69 -25.88 -2.86
CA LYS A 343 -6.26 -27.16 -2.25
C LYS A 343 -5.92 -28.27 -3.23
N ASP A 344 -6.45 -28.26 -4.45
CA ASP A 344 -6.11 -29.28 -5.46
C ASP A 344 -4.70 -29.06 -6.03
N TYR A 345 -4.22 -27.81 -6.02
CA TYR A 345 -2.97 -27.38 -6.65
C TYR A 345 -1.86 -27.05 -5.65
N VAL A 346 -2.20 -26.38 -4.55
CA VAL A 346 -1.24 -25.88 -3.56
C VAL A 346 -1.16 -26.87 -2.41
N LYS A 347 0.06 -27.37 -2.15
CA LYS A 347 0.33 -28.38 -1.11
C LYS A 347 1.24 -27.88 0.00
N ALA A 348 1.74 -26.65 -0.09
CA ALA A 348 2.53 -26.01 0.95
C ALA A 348 2.20 -24.53 1.04
N TRP A 349 2.16 -24.00 2.26
CA TRP A 349 1.77 -22.62 2.56
C TRP A 349 2.69 -21.97 3.57
N ASP A 350 3.05 -20.70 3.32
CA ASP A 350 3.35 -19.76 4.40
C ASP A 350 2.03 -19.39 5.06
N VAL A 351 1.76 -20.03 6.20
CA VAL A 351 0.53 -19.76 6.97
C VAL A 351 0.65 -18.43 7.70
N VAL A 352 1.82 -18.16 8.29
CA VAL A 352 2.12 -16.90 8.97
C VAL A 352 3.43 -16.35 8.43
N ASN A 353 3.38 -15.11 7.95
CA ASN A 353 4.54 -14.39 7.43
C ASN A 353 4.94 -13.25 8.38
N GLU A 354 6.24 -13.10 8.60
CA GLU A 354 6.91 -12.02 9.33
C GLU A 354 6.27 -11.62 10.66
N PRO A 355 6.06 -12.58 11.57
CA PRO A 355 5.47 -12.30 12.87
C PRO A 355 6.41 -11.51 13.79
N MET A 356 7.74 -11.64 13.64
CA MET A 356 8.70 -11.16 14.64
C MET A 356 9.08 -9.69 14.44
N ASP A 357 9.17 -8.95 15.53
CA ASP A 357 9.59 -7.54 15.50
C ASP A 357 11.10 -7.40 15.28
N ASP A 358 11.53 -6.40 14.51
CA ASP A 358 12.95 -6.20 14.20
C ASP A 358 13.70 -5.50 15.34
N ALA A 359 13.05 -4.59 16.05
CA ALA A 359 13.63 -3.85 17.18
C ALA A 359 13.52 -4.64 18.48
N LYS A 360 12.52 -5.52 18.59
CA LYS A 360 12.30 -6.42 19.72
C LYS A 360 12.22 -7.87 19.26
N PRO A 361 13.35 -8.53 18.97
CA PRO A 361 13.38 -9.83 18.29
C PRO A 361 12.67 -10.99 18.99
N ALA A 362 12.33 -10.85 20.28
CA ALA A 362 11.55 -11.82 21.06
C ALA A 362 10.03 -11.52 21.12
N GLU A 363 9.59 -10.40 20.55
CA GLU A 363 8.20 -9.95 20.53
C GLU A 363 7.61 -10.03 19.11
N LEU A 364 6.28 -10.06 19.04
CA LEU A 364 5.55 -10.00 17.78
C LEU A 364 5.39 -8.55 17.33
N LYS A 365 5.37 -8.32 16.01
CA LYS A 365 5.10 -7.00 15.44
C LYS A 365 3.77 -6.44 15.94
N THR A 366 3.74 -5.15 16.24
CA THR A 366 2.55 -4.41 16.69
C THR A 366 2.49 -3.03 16.05
N ALA A 367 1.28 -2.50 15.89
CA ALA A 367 1.08 -1.08 15.62
C ALA A 367 1.26 -0.21 16.88
N ALA A 368 1.23 -0.80 18.08
CA ALA A 368 1.32 -0.05 19.32
C ALA A 368 2.62 0.78 19.38
N GLY A 369 2.47 2.09 19.60
CA GLY A 369 3.59 3.03 19.66
C GLY A 369 4.10 3.52 18.29
N ARG A 370 3.52 3.09 17.17
CA ARG A 370 3.85 3.65 15.85
C ARG A 370 3.10 4.96 15.62
N THR A 371 3.80 5.98 15.12
CA THR A 371 3.21 7.29 14.75
C THR A 371 2.50 7.28 13.40
N SER A 372 2.84 6.31 12.54
CA SER A 372 2.20 6.08 11.25
C SER A 372 2.21 4.59 10.93
N ILE A 373 1.18 4.15 10.19
CA ILE A 373 0.97 2.76 9.77
C ILE A 373 0.62 2.83 8.28
N ALA A 374 1.23 1.97 7.46
CA ALA A 374 0.95 1.98 6.02
C ALA A 374 -0.53 1.63 5.74
N ALA A 375 -1.05 2.09 4.61
CA ALA A 375 -2.46 1.92 4.25
C ALA A 375 -2.88 0.44 4.14
N ASP A 376 -1.94 -0.45 3.82
CA ASP A 376 -2.11 -1.89 3.67
C ASP A 376 -1.60 -2.69 4.88
N GLU A 377 -1.24 -2.02 5.98
CA GLU A 377 -0.81 -2.67 7.22
C GLU A 377 -1.97 -2.88 8.21
N PHE A 378 -2.06 -4.12 8.71
CA PHE A 378 -2.98 -4.57 9.76
C PHE A 378 -2.34 -5.66 10.64
N PHE A 379 -2.20 -5.41 11.94
CA PHE A 379 -1.53 -6.33 12.86
C PHE A 379 -2.54 -7.21 13.60
N TRP A 380 -2.72 -8.45 13.13
CA TRP A 380 -3.66 -9.41 13.72
C TRP A 380 -3.48 -9.59 15.23
N GLN A 381 -2.24 -9.59 15.72
CA GLN A 381 -1.94 -9.81 17.14
C GLN A 381 -2.44 -8.68 18.05
N ASP A 382 -2.61 -7.46 17.54
CA ASP A 382 -3.10 -6.32 18.33
C ASP A 382 -4.57 -6.50 18.76
N TYR A 383 -5.31 -7.38 18.08
CA TYR A 383 -6.71 -7.66 18.37
C TYR A 383 -6.97 -9.11 18.79
N LEU A 384 -6.20 -10.06 18.25
CA LEU A 384 -6.36 -11.49 18.49
C LEU A 384 -5.31 -12.05 19.47
N GLY A 385 -4.32 -11.24 19.87
CA GLY A 385 -3.19 -11.65 20.71
C GLY A 385 -2.22 -12.59 19.99
N LYS A 386 -1.23 -13.11 20.73
CA LYS A 386 -0.24 -14.09 20.23
C LYS A 386 -0.87 -15.36 19.63
N ASP A 387 -2.11 -15.66 19.96
CA ASP A 387 -2.81 -16.86 19.49
C ASP A 387 -3.42 -16.70 18.07
N TYR A 388 -3.30 -15.53 17.43
CA TYR A 388 -3.77 -15.35 16.05
C TYR A 388 -3.13 -16.37 15.09
N ALA A 389 -1.83 -16.66 15.27
CA ALA A 389 -1.11 -17.63 14.46
C ALA A 389 -1.59 -19.06 14.73
N LEU A 390 -1.87 -19.42 15.99
CA LEU A 390 -2.47 -20.72 16.35
C LEU A 390 -3.77 -20.92 15.58
N LYS A 391 -4.65 -19.91 15.57
CA LYS A 391 -5.90 -19.94 14.83
C LYS A 391 -5.65 -20.07 13.32
N ALA A 392 -4.70 -19.33 12.75
CA ALA A 392 -4.37 -19.43 11.32
C ALA A 392 -3.90 -20.83 10.92
N PHE A 393 -3.03 -21.47 11.70
CA PHE A 393 -2.59 -22.86 11.46
C PHE A 393 -3.74 -23.86 11.59
N GLN A 394 -4.61 -23.70 12.58
CA GLN A 394 -5.80 -24.57 12.72
C GLN A 394 -6.74 -24.44 11.52
N LEU A 395 -7.00 -23.21 11.05
CA LEU A 395 -7.85 -22.95 9.88
C LEU A 395 -7.23 -23.51 8.60
N ALA A 396 -5.93 -23.32 8.39
CA ALA A 396 -5.22 -23.88 7.24
C ALA A 396 -5.34 -25.42 7.22
N ARG A 397 -5.24 -26.08 8.38
CA ARG A 397 -5.46 -27.54 8.50
C ARG A 397 -6.90 -27.95 8.28
N GLN A 398 -7.84 -27.17 8.78
CA GLN A 398 -9.27 -27.46 8.70
C GLN A 398 -9.77 -27.44 7.24
N TYR A 399 -9.25 -26.52 6.42
CA TYR A 399 -9.74 -26.33 5.04
C TYR A 399 -8.81 -26.88 3.96
N GLY A 400 -7.54 -27.13 4.29
CA GLY A 400 -6.56 -27.76 3.41
C GLY A 400 -6.66 -29.28 3.40
N ASN A 401 -5.69 -29.93 2.76
CA ASN A 401 -5.55 -31.37 2.79
C ASN A 401 -4.76 -31.83 4.03
N ALA A 402 -5.01 -33.05 4.49
CA ALA A 402 -4.27 -33.64 5.61
C ALA A 402 -2.75 -33.72 5.37
N THR A 403 -2.32 -33.76 4.11
CA THR A 403 -0.92 -33.85 3.68
C THR A 403 -0.26 -32.50 3.38
N ASP A 404 -0.99 -31.39 3.47
CA ASP A 404 -0.42 -30.07 3.17
C ASP A 404 0.70 -29.74 4.16
N ILE A 405 1.68 -28.94 3.74
CA ILE A 405 2.84 -28.56 4.55
C ILE A 405 2.72 -27.10 4.95
N HIS A 406 2.78 -26.80 6.25
CA HIS A 406 2.57 -25.45 6.77
C HIS A 406 3.84 -24.87 7.38
N PHE A 407 4.24 -23.72 6.84
CA PHE A 407 5.41 -22.95 7.23
C PHE A 407 5.02 -21.71 8.04
N ILE A 408 5.93 -21.32 8.93
CA ILE A 408 6.06 -19.93 9.40
C ILE A 408 7.30 -19.33 8.71
N ASN A 409 7.19 -18.12 8.17
CA ASN A 409 8.23 -17.50 7.34
C ASN A 409 8.63 -16.13 7.88
N ASP A 410 9.91 -15.77 7.85
CA ASP A 410 10.40 -14.45 8.27
C ASP A 410 11.74 -14.09 7.60
N TYR A 411 12.10 -12.80 7.63
CA TYR A 411 13.36 -12.25 7.13
C TYR A 411 14.31 -11.85 8.27
N ASN A 412 15.56 -11.54 7.90
CA ASN A 412 16.62 -11.12 8.80
C ASN A 412 17.05 -12.16 9.83
N LEU A 413 16.66 -13.43 9.69
CA LEU A 413 17.07 -14.49 10.60
C LEU A 413 18.59 -14.74 10.55
N GLU A 414 19.18 -14.46 9.40
CA GLU A 414 20.61 -14.49 9.09
C GLU A 414 21.36 -13.20 9.48
N TYR A 415 20.65 -12.12 9.81
CA TYR A 415 21.25 -10.87 10.29
C TYR A 415 21.12 -10.69 11.80
N SER A 416 19.97 -11.09 12.35
CA SER A 416 19.64 -11.09 13.76
C SER A 416 19.38 -12.51 14.24
N ILE A 417 20.41 -13.12 14.83
CA ILE A 417 20.31 -14.46 15.43
C ILE A 417 19.29 -14.47 16.57
N ASP A 418 19.12 -13.35 17.28
CA ASP A 418 18.08 -13.22 18.31
C ASP A 418 16.67 -13.27 17.71
N LYS A 419 16.46 -12.74 16.51
CA LYS A 419 15.19 -12.88 15.77
C LYS A 419 14.94 -14.31 15.34
N CYS A 420 15.98 -15.01 14.87
CA CYS A 420 15.92 -16.45 14.57
C CYS A 420 15.49 -17.26 15.81
N LYS A 421 16.13 -17.03 16.96
CA LYS A 421 15.75 -17.67 18.23
C LYS A 421 14.33 -17.30 18.65
N GLY A 422 13.94 -16.03 18.52
CA GLY A 422 12.59 -15.55 18.83
C GLY A 422 11.51 -16.25 18.00
N LEU A 423 11.74 -16.43 16.69
CA LEU A 423 10.84 -17.18 15.82
C LEU A 423 10.73 -18.65 16.24
N ILE A 424 11.86 -19.30 16.58
CA ILE A 424 11.89 -20.68 17.06
C ILE A 424 11.10 -20.82 18.38
N GLU A 425 11.25 -19.88 19.32
CA GLU A 425 10.48 -19.87 20.57
C GLU A 425 8.99 -19.62 20.31
N TYR A 426 8.64 -18.79 19.34
CA TYR A 426 7.24 -18.60 18.96
C TYR A 426 6.64 -19.87 18.32
N VAL A 427 7.40 -20.59 17.50
CA VAL A 427 6.99 -21.92 17.00
C VAL A 427 6.71 -22.86 18.17
N LYS A 428 7.65 -22.99 19.13
CA LYS A 428 7.45 -23.83 20.33
C LYS A 428 6.22 -23.43 21.12
N TYR A 429 5.98 -22.12 21.29
CA TYR A 429 4.79 -21.60 21.96
C TYR A 429 3.49 -22.06 21.28
N LEU A 430 3.42 -21.94 19.95
CA LEU A 430 2.24 -22.33 19.18
C LEU A 430 2.01 -23.85 19.22
N GLU A 431 3.08 -24.64 19.11
CA GLU A 431 2.99 -26.10 19.17
C GLU A 431 2.62 -26.61 20.56
N GLY A 432 3.12 -25.95 21.62
CA GLY A 432 2.69 -26.20 23.00
C GLY A 432 1.19 -25.97 23.23
N LYS A 433 0.53 -25.22 22.35
CA LYS A 433 -0.92 -24.99 22.33
C LYS A 433 -1.67 -25.83 21.28
N GLY A 434 -0.99 -26.77 20.62
CA GLY A 434 -1.60 -27.71 19.68
C GLY A 434 -1.59 -27.29 18.21
N ALA A 435 -0.83 -26.25 17.82
CA ALA A 435 -0.53 -26.03 16.40
C ALA A 435 0.37 -27.16 15.87
N LYS A 436 0.20 -27.55 14.60
CA LYS A 436 1.15 -28.40 13.87
C LYS A 436 1.86 -27.58 12.81
N ILE A 437 3.09 -27.17 13.10
CA ILE A 437 3.96 -26.39 12.21
C ILE A 437 5.01 -27.34 11.64
N ASP A 438 4.98 -27.57 10.33
CA ASP A 438 5.87 -28.55 9.70
C ASP A 438 7.23 -27.95 9.36
N GLY A 439 7.26 -26.64 9.09
CA GLY A 439 8.44 -25.99 8.55
C GLY A 439 8.66 -24.55 9.00
N ILE A 440 9.90 -24.10 8.84
CA ILE A 440 10.32 -22.72 9.03
C ILE A 440 10.95 -22.23 7.71
N GLY A 441 10.44 -21.13 7.20
CA GLY A 441 10.98 -20.39 6.06
C GLY A 441 11.95 -19.31 6.53
N THR A 442 13.08 -19.19 5.83
CA THR A 442 13.98 -18.03 5.94
C THR A 442 14.01 -17.33 4.59
N GLN A 443 13.61 -16.05 4.55
CA GLN A 443 13.50 -15.29 3.30
C GLN A 443 14.86 -15.12 2.61
N MET A 444 15.93 -14.84 3.36
CA MET A 444 17.29 -14.67 2.83
C MET A 444 17.44 -13.52 1.81
N HIS A 445 16.81 -12.37 2.09
CA HIS A 445 17.05 -11.13 1.33
C HIS A 445 18.40 -10.51 1.72
N ILE A 446 19.47 -10.91 1.04
CA ILE A 446 20.84 -10.59 1.47
C ILE A 446 21.57 -9.63 0.51
N VAL A 447 22.85 -9.39 0.80
CA VAL A 447 23.79 -8.73 -0.10
C VAL A 447 25.01 -9.64 -0.32
N ALA A 448 25.77 -9.40 -1.39
CA ALA A 448 26.93 -10.23 -1.75
C ALA A 448 28.02 -10.34 -0.66
N THR A 449 28.00 -9.45 0.33
CA THR A 449 28.97 -9.35 1.44
C THR A 449 28.38 -9.72 2.81
N SER A 450 27.16 -10.27 2.86
CA SER A 450 26.52 -10.67 4.12
C SER A 450 27.37 -11.65 4.92
N ASP A 451 27.22 -11.58 6.25
CA ASP A 451 28.03 -12.34 7.19
C ASP A 451 27.77 -13.85 7.07
N LYS A 452 28.77 -14.55 6.53
CA LYS A 452 28.77 -16.00 6.33
C LYS A 452 28.63 -16.78 7.64
N ALA A 453 29.23 -16.31 8.73
CA ALA A 453 29.17 -17.00 10.02
C ALA A 453 27.74 -16.99 10.58
N LYS A 454 27.03 -15.86 10.46
CA LYS A 454 25.62 -15.75 10.88
C LYS A 454 24.68 -16.59 10.00
N ILE A 455 24.92 -16.65 8.69
CA ILE A 455 24.16 -17.54 7.79
C ILE A 455 24.30 -19.00 8.25
N GLU A 456 25.53 -19.46 8.55
CA GLU A 456 25.75 -20.82 9.06
C GLU A 456 25.11 -21.05 10.43
N GLU A 457 25.21 -20.08 11.35
CA GLU A 457 24.59 -20.15 12.68
C GLU A 457 23.08 -20.28 12.57
N MET A 458 22.44 -19.44 11.73
CA MET A 458 21.01 -19.54 11.44
C MET A 458 20.65 -20.93 10.93
N PHE A 459 21.36 -21.46 9.91
CA PHE A 459 21.05 -22.81 9.41
C PHE A 459 21.20 -23.91 10.47
N LYS A 460 22.21 -23.82 11.34
CA LYS A 460 22.40 -24.77 12.45
C LYS A 460 21.25 -24.69 13.46
N LEU A 461 20.81 -23.49 13.82
CA LEU A 461 19.66 -23.27 14.71
C LEU A 461 18.37 -23.82 14.10
N LEU A 462 18.13 -23.52 12.81
CA LEU A 462 16.97 -24.00 12.09
C LEU A 462 16.98 -25.54 11.96
N ALA A 463 18.12 -26.15 11.61
CA ALA A 463 18.26 -27.60 11.55
C ALA A 463 17.95 -28.28 12.90
N ALA A 464 18.42 -27.70 14.00
CA ALA A 464 18.20 -28.23 15.35
C ALA A 464 16.72 -28.28 15.78
N THR A 465 15.83 -27.57 15.09
CA THR A 465 14.38 -27.63 15.35
C THR A 465 13.71 -28.93 14.90
N GLY A 466 14.37 -29.70 14.02
CA GLY A 466 13.78 -30.87 13.38
C GLY A 466 12.70 -30.56 12.32
N LYS A 467 12.44 -29.27 12.05
CA LYS A 467 11.44 -28.82 11.06
C LYS A 467 11.96 -28.89 9.63
N LEU A 468 11.05 -28.89 8.67
CA LEU A 468 11.39 -28.62 7.27
C LEU A 468 11.90 -27.18 7.13
N ILE A 469 13.04 -27.00 6.48
CA ILE A 469 13.64 -25.69 6.25
C ILE A 469 13.51 -25.33 4.77
N LYS A 470 12.97 -24.15 4.49
CA LYS A 470 12.90 -23.57 3.14
C LYS A 470 13.66 -22.25 3.13
N ILE A 471 14.57 -22.08 2.17
CA ILE A 471 14.97 -20.72 1.78
C ILE A 471 13.86 -20.21 0.87
N SER A 472 13.07 -19.26 1.32
CA SER A 472 11.77 -18.94 0.71
C SER A 472 11.84 -17.80 -0.32
N GLU A 473 12.81 -16.89 -0.22
CA GLU A 473 12.81 -15.66 -1.01
C GLU A 473 14.24 -15.17 -1.34
N LEU A 474 15.17 -16.09 -1.67
CA LEU A 474 16.57 -15.74 -1.90
C LEU A 474 16.71 -14.73 -3.04
N ASP A 475 17.20 -13.55 -2.71
CA ASP A 475 17.76 -12.60 -3.65
C ASP A 475 18.98 -11.90 -3.02
N MET A 476 19.82 -11.31 -3.86
CA MET A 476 20.97 -10.57 -3.34
C MET A 476 21.38 -9.43 -4.23
N GLY A 477 21.47 -8.24 -3.66
CA GLY A 477 22.10 -7.09 -4.30
C GLY A 477 23.45 -6.78 -3.68
N PHE A 478 23.80 -5.50 -3.65
CA PHE A 478 25.07 -5.03 -3.12
C PHE A 478 24.85 -4.06 -1.96
N THR A 479 25.80 -4.03 -1.02
CA THR A 479 25.79 -3.05 0.07
C THR A 479 25.68 -1.63 -0.49
N GLY A 480 24.77 -0.83 0.07
CA GLY A 480 24.51 0.54 -0.38
C GLY A 480 23.49 0.64 -1.53
N ASN A 481 22.72 -0.42 -1.81
CA ASN A 481 21.62 -0.41 -2.78
C ASN A 481 22.06 0.00 -4.20
N ILE A 482 23.24 -0.50 -4.60
CA ILE A 482 23.87 -0.21 -5.91
C ILE A 482 22.93 -0.62 -7.04
N LYS A 483 22.74 0.30 -8.00
CA LYS A 483 21.87 0.07 -9.15
C LYS A 483 22.57 -0.74 -10.24
N THR A 484 21.80 -1.39 -11.09
CA THR A 484 22.32 -2.27 -12.16
C THR A 484 23.36 -1.57 -13.04
N ALA A 485 23.13 -0.30 -13.38
CA ALA A 485 24.05 0.51 -14.18
C ALA A 485 25.37 0.87 -13.49
N GLN A 486 25.43 0.72 -12.15
CA GLN A 486 26.59 1.07 -11.32
C GLN A 486 27.39 -0.17 -10.88
N ALA A 487 26.87 -1.37 -11.13
CA ALA A 487 27.45 -2.62 -10.65
C ALA A 487 28.73 -2.97 -11.40
N THR A 488 29.78 -3.35 -10.67
CA THR A 488 31.09 -3.72 -11.24
C THR A 488 31.21 -5.23 -11.48
N PRO A 489 32.11 -5.68 -12.37
CA PRO A 489 32.41 -7.10 -12.55
C PRO A 489 32.79 -7.83 -11.25
N GLU A 490 33.53 -7.18 -10.36
CA GLU A 490 33.95 -7.74 -9.07
C GLU A 490 32.75 -7.94 -8.14
N GLN A 491 31.79 -7.01 -8.15
CA GLN A 491 30.54 -7.16 -7.40
C GLN A 491 29.71 -8.33 -7.94
N TYR A 492 29.60 -8.49 -9.27
CA TYR A 492 28.94 -9.66 -9.86
C TYR A 492 29.65 -10.99 -9.53
N ALA A 493 30.99 -10.99 -9.46
CA ALA A 493 31.74 -12.17 -9.06
C ALA A 493 31.49 -12.52 -7.58
N ALA A 494 31.46 -11.52 -6.70
CA ALA A 494 31.11 -11.69 -5.29
C ALA A 494 29.67 -12.21 -5.11
N GLN A 495 28.72 -11.69 -5.91
CA GLN A 495 27.34 -12.19 -5.97
C GLN A 495 27.28 -13.68 -6.30
N ALA A 496 28.00 -14.09 -7.36
CA ALA A 496 28.07 -15.48 -7.79
C ALA A 496 28.62 -16.40 -6.69
N GLU A 497 29.73 -16.00 -6.05
CA GLU A 497 30.32 -16.79 -4.96
C GLU A 497 29.41 -16.84 -3.73
N MET A 498 28.64 -15.79 -3.44
CA MET A 498 27.68 -15.81 -2.34
C MET A 498 26.48 -16.73 -2.62
N TYR A 499 25.90 -16.71 -3.83
CA TYR A 499 24.86 -17.67 -4.22
C TYR A 499 25.34 -19.12 -4.05
N LYS A 500 26.52 -19.42 -4.60
CA LYS A 500 27.17 -20.74 -4.48
C LYS A 500 27.38 -21.12 -3.02
N TYR A 501 27.87 -20.20 -2.20
CA TYR A 501 28.15 -20.43 -0.79
C TYR A 501 26.87 -20.76 -0.01
N VAL A 502 25.84 -19.92 -0.11
CA VAL A 502 24.55 -20.12 0.58
C VAL A 502 23.93 -21.45 0.21
N ILE A 503 23.85 -21.78 -1.08
CA ILE A 503 23.26 -23.04 -1.54
C ILE A 503 24.06 -24.23 -1.02
N LYS A 504 25.40 -24.20 -1.12
CA LYS A 504 26.25 -25.28 -0.58
C LYS A 504 26.05 -25.46 0.92
N LYS A 505 25.99 -24.37 1.68
CA LYS A 505 25.80 -24.42 3.13
C LYS A 505 24.41 -24.89 3.54
N TYR A 506 23.37 -24.58 2.77
CA TYR A 506 22.05 -25.17 2.97
C TYR A 506 22.11 -26.71 2.86
N PHE A 507 22.70 -27.24 1.78
CA PHE A 507 22.85 -28.70 1.62
C PHE A 507 23.83 -29.33 2.62
N GLU A 508 24.82 -28.59 3.12
CA GLU A 508 25.78 -29.09 4.11
C GLU A 508 25.17 -29.16 5.52
N LEU A 509 24.45 -28.10 5.93
CA LEU A 509 24.04 -27.88 7.31
C LEU A 509 22.59 -28.31 7.59
N ILE A 510 21.71 -28.31 6.60
CA ILE A 510 20.34 -28.81 6.76
C ILE A 510 20.32 -30.30 6.42
N PRO A 511 19.85 -31.19 7.32
CA PRO A 511 19.72 -32.62 7.01
C PRO A 511 18.78 -32.90 5.84
N ALA A 512 19.08 -33.92 5.03
CA ALA A 512 18.32 -34.21 3.80
C ALA A 512 16.80 -34.35 4.02
N ALA A 513 16.38 -34.97 5.13
CA ALA A 513 14.97 -35.12 5.49
C ALA A 513 14.26 -33.79 5.83
N GLN A 514 15.03 -32.75 6.16
CA GLN A 514 14.52 -31.42 6.51
C GLN A 514 14.56 -30.45 5.31
N ARG A 515 15.11 -30.82 4.16
CA ARG A 515 15.25 -29.91 3.01
C ARG A 515 13.97 -29.81 2.21
N TYR A 516 13.17 -28.77 2.43
CA TYR A 516 12.02 -28.53 1.56
C TYR A 516 12.43 -27.96 0.21
N GLY A 517 13.27 -26.92 0.19
CA GLY A 517 13.55 -26.19 -1.04
C GLY A 517 14.28 -24.87 -0.88
N ILE A 518 14.66 -24.31 -2.03
CA ILE A 518 15.20 -22.97 -2.18
C ILE A 518 14.40 -22.27 -3.27
N THR A 519 13.83 -21.11 -2.97
CA THR A 519 13.18 -20.24 -3.94
C THR A 519 14.06 -19.02 -4.19
N VAL A 520 14.32 -18.72 -5.47
CA VAL A 520 14.97 -17.47 -5.91
C VAL A 520 13.89 -16.43 -6.15
N TRP A 521 13.82 -15.38 -5.32
CA TRP A 521 12.70 -14.44 -5.33
C TRP A 521 12.60 -13.59 -6.60
N ALA A 522 13.76 -13.18 -7.12
CA ALA A 522 13.86 -12.43 -8.35
C ALA A 522 14.62 -13.24 -9.39
N PRO A 523 13.95 -13.87 -10.37
CA PRO A 523 14.66 -14.50 -11.49
C PRO A 523 15.50 -13.47 -12.24
N GLN A 524 14.89 -12.34 -12.62
CA GLN A 524 15.57 -11.25 -13.32
C GLN A 524 15.94 -10.10 -12.38
N ASP A 525 16.90 -9.27 -12.80
CA ASP A 525 17.21 -8.01 -12.14
C ASP A 525 15.97 -7.13 -11.99
N SER A 526 15.92 -6.39 -10.89
CA SER A 526 14.72 -5.65 -10.52
C SER A 526 14.61 -4.39 -11.39
N PRO A 527 13.50 -4.19 -12.12
CA PRO A 527 13.33 -2.99 -12.92
C PRO A 527 13.25 -1.75 -12.02
N ALA A 528 13.60 -0.58 -12.58
CA ALA A 528 13.55 0.70 -11.86
C ALA A 528 12.15 1.06 -11.32
N THR A 529 11.09 0.47 -11.88
CA THR A 529 9.68 0.67 -11.47
C THR A 529 9.19 -0.35 -10.44
N SER A 530 10.03 -1.33 -10.05
CA SER A 530 9.65 -2.36 -9.08
C SER A 530 9.37 -1.76 -7.71
N SER A 531 8.37 -2.28 -7.01
CA SER A 531 8.15 -1.99 -5.58
C SER A 531 9.16 -2.70 -4.66
N TRP A 532 9.92 -3.66 -5.20
CA TRP A 532 10.92 -4.44 -4.47
C TRP A 532 12.32 -4.20 -5.05
N ARG A 533 13.22 -3.60 -4.26
CA ARG A 533 14.63 -3.34 -4.61
C ARG A 533 14.79 -2.70 -6.00
N ALA A 534 14.05 -1.63 -6.25
CA ALA A 534 13.93 -0.97 -7.54
C ALA A 534 15.30 -0.67 -8.21
N GLY A 535 15.50 -1.18 -9.42
CA GLY A 535 16.70 -0.92 -10.23
C GLY A 535 17.98 -1.61 -9.73
N GLU A 536 17.87 -2.55 -8.78
CA GLU A 536 19.02 -3.31 -8.25
C GLU A 536 19.26 -4.61 -9.03
N PRO A 537 20.52 -5.04 -9.19
CA PRO A 537 20.88 -6.21 -9.96
C PRO A 537 20.76 -7.51 -9.15
N ILE A 538 19.56 -7.81 -8.67
CA ILE A 538 19.29 -8.88 -7.69
C ILE A 538 19.05 -10.28 -8.28
N GLY A 539 18.84 -10.36 -9.60
CA GLY A 539 18.43 -11.59 -10.26
C GLY A 539 19.59 -12.45 -10.76
N LEU A 540 19.24 -13.64 -11.25
CA LEU A 540 20.17 -14.54 -11.97
C LEU A 540 20.28 -14.18 -13.46
N TRP A 541 19.31 -13.45 -13.98
CA TRP A 541 19.32 -12.85 -15.31
C TRP A 541 19.28 -11.33 -15.20
N THR A 542 19.80 -10.64 -16.22
CA THR A 542 19.54 -9.21 -16.41
C THR A 542 18.07 -8.98 -16.77
N GLU A 543 17.60 -7.72 -16.74
CA GLU A 543 16.27 -7.36 -17.25
C GLU A 543 16.05 -7.78 -18.72
N GLY A 544 17.13 -7.87 -19.50
CA GLY A 544 17.13 -8.33 -20.89
C GLY A 544 17.18 -9.86 -21.05
N PHE A 545 16.96 -10.63 -19.97
CA PHE A 545 17.02 -12.10 -19.96
C PHE A 545 18.39 -12.70 -20.32
N VAL A 546 19.48 -11.95 -20.12
CA VAL A 546 20.85 -12.47 -20.28
C VAL A 546 21.31 -13.06 -18.96
N ARG A 547 21.86 -14.28 -18.96
CA ARG A 547 22.34 -14.91 -17.72
C ARG A 547 23.53 -14.16 -17.14
N LYS A 548 23.54 -14.00 -15.82
CA LYS A 548 24.60 -13.33 -15.07
C LYS A 548 25.57 -14.33 -14.43
N PRO A 549 26.73 -13.90 -13.92
CA PRO A 549 27.59 -14.74 -13.09
C PRO A 549 26.85 -15.38 -11.90
N ALA A 550 25.83 -14.73 -11.36
CA ALA A 550 24.95 -15.30 -10.33
C ALA A 550 24.27 -16.62 -10.76
N TYR A 551 23.92 -16.78 -12.05
CA TYR A 551 23.42 -18.03 -12.60
C TYR A 551 24.44 -19.16 -12.47
N VAL A 552 25.71 -18.87 -12.78
CA VAL A 552 26.83 -19.82 -12.63
C VAL A 552 27.02 -20.21 -11.18
N GLY A 553 27.07 -19.23 -10.28
CA GLY A 553 27.17 -19.46 -8.84
C GLY A 553 26.05 -20.36 -8.32
N THR A 554 24.82 -20.12 -8.78
CA THR A 554 23.65 -20.94 -8.44
C THR A 554 23.80 -22.38 -8.96
N ALA A 555 24.16 -22.55 -10.23
CA ALA A 555 24.36 -23.87 -10.83
C ALA A 555 25.46 -24.68 -10.12
N GLU A 556 26.61 -24.06 -9.84
CA GLU A 556 27.72 -24.70 -9.12
C GLU A 556 27.42 -24.93 -7.61
N GLY A 557 26.46 -24.18 -7.05
CA GLY A 557 25.89 -24.45 -5.74
C GLY A 557 25.03 -25.71 -5.73
N LEU A 558 24.20 -25.89 -6.76
CA LEU A 558 23.27 -27.01 -6.93
C LEU A 558 23.91 -28.29 -7.46
N LYS A 559 25.07 -28.19 -8.13
CA LYS A 559 25.72 -29.30 -8.83
C LYS A 559 25.94 -30.52 -7.94
N ASN A 560 25.32 -31.64 -8.34
CA ASN A 560 25.36 -32.94 -7.65
C ASN A 560 24.85 -32.86 -6.21
N LYS A 561 23.86 -31.99 -5.94
CA LYS A 561 23.31 -31.78 -4.60
C LYS A 561 22.03 -32.48 -4.31
#